data_AF-A0A840NTV4-F1
#
_entry.id   AF-A0A840NTV4-F1
#
_cell.length_a   1.000
_cell.length_b   1.000
_cell.length_c   1.000
_cell.angle_alpha   90.00
_cell.angle_beta   90.00
_cell.angle_gamma   90.00
#
_symmetry.space_group_name_H-M   'P 1'
#
loop_
_entity.id
_entity.type
_entity.pdbx_description
1 polymer ?
#
loop_
_entity_poly.entity_id
_entity_poly.type
_entity_poly.pdbx_seq_one_letter_code
_entity_poly.pdbx_strand_id
1 'polypeptide(L)'
;MAVEKKYEFIGDEIRLGQPARFPHHIVHLRRIRALRDFGTVKKGDLGGFIEHEGNLSHEGDCWVEGSDRPSGNGCVYGNAKVYGDALISGRARIFGHAKVYGCADVSVDAYVYDQAQIYGNAKVSDSNVYGEAQIYENALVKGGAEIYGNSRVYGNARVYNKARVYGQAKVFGNAEVFNQSKVYDNALVHGHAKIREHAKIYGNADVCDYEDFRDNDEVYMCKRVSQSTNETNEAHKNDSGKARLELIPPLALIEIGKVLEFGAKKYGADNWRNGMHWSRFHGAALRHLLAWFGGENKDSESDLSHLAHAACCLLFLMECEAKQIGRDDRPKSN
;
A
#
# COMPACT_ATOMS: atom_id res chain seq x y z
N MET A 1 -3.29 10.30 -42.52
CA MET A 1 -4.72 10.19 -42.87
C MET A 1 -5.49 10.78 -41.70
N ALA A 2 -6.49 11.63 -41.96
CA ALA A 2 -7.34 12.15 -40.88
C ALA A 2 -8.14 10.98 -40.28
N VAL A 3 -8.19 10.87 -38.95
CA VAL A 3 -9.02 9.87 -38.26
C VAL A 3 -10.49 10.21 -38.53
N GLU A 4 -11.25 9.25 -39.05
CA GLU A 4 -12.69 9.42 -39.29
C GLU A 4 -13.45 9.54 -37.97
N LYS A 5 -14.34 10.54 -37.86
CA LYS A 5 -15.12 10.77 -36.64
C LYS A 5 -16.00 9.58 -36.31
N LYS A 6 -15.95 9.17 -35.05
CA LYS A 6 -16.71 8.05 -34.49
C LYS A 6 -18.11 8.44 -34.01
N TYR A 7 -18.27 9.69 -33.58
CA TYR A 7 -19.51 10.22 -33.04
C TYR A 7 -19.67 11.71 -33.34
N GLU A 8 -20.88 12.22 -33.17
CA GLU A 8 -21.20 13.65 -33.22
C GLU A 8 -21.96 14.07 -31.96
N PHE A 9 -21.97 15.37 -31.68
CA PHE A 9 -22.88 15.96 -30.69
C PHE A 9 -24.29 16.10 -31.26
N ILE A 10 -25.28 15.84 -30.41
CA ILE A 10 -26.69 16.12 -30.71
C ILE A 10 -27.24 17.18 -29.75
N GLY A 11 -28.43 17.72 -30.05
CA GLY A 11 -28.99 18.87 -29.33
C GLY A 11 -29.44 18.63 -27.88
N ASP A 12 -29.36 17.39 -27.38
CA ASP A 12 -29.67 17.08 -25.99
C ASP A 12 -28.54 17.57 -25.08
N GLU A 13 -28.88 18.45 -24.13
CA GLU A 13 -27.93 19.01 -23.18
C GLU A 13 -28.36 18.78 -21.73
N ILE A 14 -27.37 18.57 -20.86
CA ILE A 14 -27.58 18.56 -19.41
C ILE A 14 -26.63 19.54 -18.74
N ARG A 15 -27.07 20.05 -17.59
CA ARG A 15 -26.27 20.93 -16.73
C ARG A 15 -26.00 20.21 -15.42
N LEU A 16 -24.72 20.08 -15.08
CA LEU A 16 -24.32 19.54 -13.79
C LEU A 16 -23.83 20.68 -12.90
N GLY A 17 -24.38 20.75 -11.69
CA GLY A 17 -23.76 21.50 -10.60
C GLY A 17 -22.57 20.70 -10.07
N GLN A 18 -21.41 21.33 -9.94
CA GLN A 18 -20.25 20.67 -9.32
C GLN A 18 -20.54 20.29 -7.85
N PRO A 19 -19.85 19.28 -7.29
CA PRO A 19 -19.83 19.08 -5.84
C PRO A 19 -19.36 20.35 -5.13
N ALA A 20 -19.78 20.53 -3.87
CA ALA A 20 -19.80 21.76 -3.06
C ALA A 20 -18.51 22.63 -2.99
N ARG A 21 -17.39 22.23 -3.60
CA ARG A 21 -16.13 22.98 -3.65
C ARG A 21 -16.08 24.11 -4.69
N PHE A 22 -16.93 24.11 -5.73
CA PHE A 22 -16.93 25.16 -6.77
C PHE A 22 -18.35 25.62 -7.14
N PRO A 23 -19.00 26.42 -6.28
CA PRO A 23 -20.44 26.73 -6.36
C PRO A 23 -20.89 27.59 -7.57
N HIS A 24 -19.98 27.96 -8.49
CA HIS A 24 -20.30 28.84 -9.63
C HIS A 24 -19.92 28.28 -11.01
N HIS A 25 -19.47 27.04 -11.11
CA HIS A 25 -19.15 26.43 -12.41
C HIS A 25 -20.22 25.42 -12.82
N ILE A 26 -21.15 25.87 -13.66
CA ILE A 26 -22.12 25.00 -14.32
C ILE A 26 -21.39 24.33 -15.49
N VAL A 27 -21.33 23.00 -15.48
CA VAL A 27 -20.75 22.24 -16.59
C VAL A 27 -21.85 21.94 -17.60
N HIS A 28 -21.61 22.30 -18.86
CA HIS A 28 -22.52 22.05 -19.97
C HIS A 28 -22.09 20.78 -20.70
N LEU A 29 -22.93 19.75 -20.67
CA LEU A 29 -22.64 18.50 -21.36
C LEU A 29 -23.61 18.30 -22.51
N ARG A 30 -23.08 17.77 -23.61
CA ARG A 30 -23.82 17.48 -24.84
C ARG A 30 -23.83 15.97 -25.07
N ARG A 31 -24.99 15.47 -25.46
CA ARG A 31 -25.15 14.05 -25.76
C ARG A 31 -24.44 13.71 -27.07
N ILE A 32 -23.95 12.48 -27.17
CA ILE A 32 -23.29 11.98 -28.38
C ILE A 32 -24.13 10.92 -29.10
N ARG A 33 -23.92 10.79 -30.41
CA ARG A 33 -24.50 9.74 -31.25
C ARG A 33 -23.43 9.12 -32.13
N ALA A 34 -23.43 7.80 -32.27
CA ALA A 34 -22.49 7.06 -33.11
C ALA A 34 -22.71 7.36 -34.60
N LEU A 35 -21.64 7.64 -35.35
CA LEU A 35 -21.68 7.95 -36.78
C LEU A 35 -21.43 6.72 -37.67
N ARG A 36 -20.82 5.68 -37.11
CA ARG A 36 -20.44 4.42 -37.77
C ARG A 36 -20.41 3.26 -36.77
N ASP A 37 -20.30 2.05 -37.27
CA ASP A 37 -20.09 0.85 -36.45
C ASP A 37 -18.64 0.76 -35.95
N PHE A 38 -18.45 0.31 -34.70
CA PHE A 38 -17.16 0.03 -34.06
C PHE A 38 -17.37 -0.80 -32.79
N GLY A 39 -16.45 -1.72 -32.44
CA GLY A 39 -16.64 -2.63 -31.30
C GLY A 39 -18.05 -3.25 -31.25
N THR A 40 -18.77 -2.97 -30.17
CA THR A 40 -20.17 -3.37 -29.96
C THR A 40 -21.19 -2.30 -30.36
N VAL A 41 -20.76 -1.09 -30.71
CA VAL A 41 -21.62 0.08 -31.00
C VAL A 41 -22.01 0.11 -32.48
N LYS A 42 -23.28 0.41 -32.73
CA LYS A 42 -23.87 0.53 -34.06
C LYS A 42 -24.10 1.98 -34.45
N LYS A 43 -24.01 2.25 -35.75
CA LYS A 43 -24.35 3.57 -36.30
C LYS A 43 -25.76 3.99 -35.84
N GLY A 44 -25.85 5.19 -35.28
CA GLY A 44 -27.10 5.75 -34.76
C GLY A 44 -27.32 5.52 -33.26
N ASP A 45 -26.54 4.65 -32.61
CA ASP A 45 -26.64 4.43 -31.17
C ASP A 45 -26.43 5.74 -30.39
N LEU A 46 -27.30 5.95 -29.40
CA LEU A 46 -27.22 7.10 -28.51
C LEU A 46 -26.20 6.80 -27.40
N GLY A 47 -25.20 7.66 -27.29
CA GLY A 47 -24.26 7.63 -26.17
C GLY A 47 -24.70 8.51 -25.00
N GLY A 48 -23.84 8.56 -23.99
CA GLY A 48 -23.97 9.45 -22.85
C GLY A 48 -23.58 10.88 -23.19
N PHE A 49 -23.08 11.62 -22.20
CA PHE A 49 -22.82 13.05 -22.30
C PHE A 49 -21.34 13.36 -22.13
N ILE A 50 -20.80 14.22 -23.00
CA ILE A 50 -19.44 14.74 -22.85
C ILE A 50 -19.44 16.27 -23.00
N GLU A 51 -18.45 16.95 -22.42
CA GLU A 51 -18.35 18.42 -22.50
C GLU A 51 -17.81 18.88 -23.88
N HIS A 52 -16.69 18.30 -24.31
CA HIS A 52 -16.03 18.64 -25.57
C HIS A 52 -15.36 17.44 -26.24
N GLU A 53 -15.03 17.55 -27.53
CA GLU A 53 -14.44 16.43 -28.31
C GLU A 53 -13.15 15.88 -27.69
N GLY A 54 -12.40 16.68 -26.93
CA GLY A 54 -11.20 16.21 -26.23
C GLY A 54 -11.45 15.21 -25.09
N ASN A 55 -12.70 14.95 -24.70
CA ASN A 55 -13.02 14.04 -23.59
C ASN A 55 -13.09 12.57 -24.01
N LEU A 56 -13.42 12.28 -25.27
CA LEU A 56 -13.61 10.92 -25.78
C LEU A 56 -12.87 10.76 -27.11
N SER A 57 -11.99 9.78 -27.23
CA SER A 57 -11.19 9.59 -28.44
C SER A 57 -12.04 9.09 -29.62
N HIS A 58 -11.68 9.54 -30.82
CA HIS A 58 -12.16 8.96 -32.07
C HIS A 58 -11.36 7.71 -32.52
N GLU A 59 -10.23 7.42 -31.87
CA GLU A 59 -9.44 6.20 -32.07
C GLU A 59 -9.84 5.10 -31.07
N GLY A 60 -9.72 3.84 -31.49
CA GLY A 60 -10.16 2.66 -30.71
C GLY A 60 -11.67 2.61 -30.49
N ASP A 61 -12.10 1.67 -29.66
CA ASP A 61 -13.51 1.36 -29.44
C ASP A 61 -14.11 2.03 -28.19
N CYS A 62 -13.40 2.99 -27.57
CA CYS A 62 -13.89 3.65 -26.36
C CYS A 62 -15.26 4.32 -26.54
N TRP A 63 -16.11 4.21 -25.51
CA TRP A 63 -17.49 4.67 -25.61
C TRP A 63 -18.07 5.10 -24.27
N VAL A 64 -18.97 6.08 -24.32
CA VAL A 64 -19.82 6.44 -23.19
C VAL A 64 -21.23 5.99 -23.54
N GLU A 65 -21.69 4.92 -22.91
CA GLU A 65 -23.02 4.37 -23.13
C GLU A 65 -24.10 5.35 -22.68
N GLY A 66 -25.15 5.42 -23.50
CA GLY A 66 -26.36 6.17 -23.23
C GLY A 66 -27.55 5.25 -23.11
N SER A 67 -28.52 5.71 -22.33
CA SER A 67 -29.89 5.22 -22.32
C SER A 67 -30.82 6.35 -22.79
N ASP A 68 -32.07 6.01 -23.11
CA ASP A 68 -33.10 7.00 -23.44
C ASP A 68 -33.40 7.98 -22.31
N ARG A 69 -33.03 7.64 -21.06
CA ARG A 69 -33.24 8.50 -19.89
C ARG A 69 -31.94 9.25 -19.57
N PRO A 70 -31.91 10.60 -19.70
CA PRO A 70 -30.69 11.38 -19.44
C PRO A 70 -30.07 11.16 -18.05
N SER A 71 -30.90 10.90 -17.03
CA SER A 71 -30.46 10.68 -15.65
C SER A 71 -29.71 9.36 -15.43
N GLY A 72 -29.73 8.45 -16.40
CA GLY A 72 -29.09 7.13 -16.34
C GLY A 72 -27.75 7.04 -17.08
N ASN A 73 -27.24 8.16 -17.62
CA ASN A 73 -26.18 8.15 -18.63
C ASN A 73 -24.81 8.55 -18.07
N GLY A 74 -23.77 8.01 -18.68
CA GLY A 74 -22.38 8.29 -18.32
C GLY A 74 -22.01 9.72 -18.71
N CYS A 75 -21.15 10.36 -17.93
CA CYS A 75 -20.72 11.73 -18.13
C CYS A 75 -19.19 11.84 -18.11
N VAL A 76 -18.59 12.47 -19.13
CA VAL A 76 -17.14 12.76 -19.17
C VAL A 76 -16.91 14.25 -19.42
N TYR A 77 -16.21 14.93 -18.51
CA TYR A 77 -16.10 16.40 -18.57
C TYR A 77 -14.84 16.95 -17.90
N GLY A 78 -14.65 18.27 -17.96
CA GLY A 78 -13.40 18.92 -17.59
C GLY A 78 -12.24 18.43 -18.47
N ASN A 79 -11.06 18.28 -17.88
CA ASN A 79 -9.86 17.81 -18.56
C ASN A 79 -9.75 16.27 -18.63
N ALA A 80 -10.82 15.54 -18.28
CA ALA A 80 -10.80 14.09 -18.28
C ALA A 80 -10.72 13.53 -19.72
N LYS A 81 -10.10 12.36 -19.87
CA LYS A 81 -9.90 11.70 -21.17
C LYS A 81 -10.24 10.22 -21.12
N VAL A 82 -11.06 9.79 -22.08
CA VAL A 82 -11.42 8.38 -22.31
C VAL A 82 -10.93 7.97 -23.70
N TYR A 83 -10.14 6.90 -23.78
CA TYR A 83 -9.50 6.47 -25.04
C TYR A 83 -9.18 4.95 -25.04
N GLY A 84 -8.63 4.42 -26.13
CA GLY A 84 -8.48 2.96 -26.30
C GLY A 84 -9.84 2.30 -26.50
N ASP A 85 -10.12 1.23 -25.76
CA ASP A 85 -11.36 0.43 -25.83
C ASP A 85 -12.17 0.54 -24.51
N ALA A 86 -11.96 1.62 -23.76
CA ALA A 86 -12.58 1.83 -22.46
C ALA A 86 -14.09 2.12 -22.58
N LEU A 87 -14.88 1.53 -21.68
CA LEU A 87 -16.33 1.65 -21.65
C LEU A 87 -16.77 2.41 -20.39
N ILE A 88 -17.54 3.47 -20.58
CA ILE A 88 -18.20 4.21 -19.49
C ILE A 88 -19.70 3.98 -19.60
N SER A 89 -20.35 3.46 -18.54
CA SER A 89 -21.80 3.15 -18.59
C SER A 89 -22.52 3.48 -17.28
N GLY A 90 -23.85 3.33 -17.26
CA GLY A 90 -24.68 3.77 -16.15
C GLY A 90 -24.53 5.27 -15.89
N ARG A 91 -24.65 5.69 -14.63
CA ARG A 91 -24.48 7.08 -14.16
C ARG A 91 -23.03 7.43 -13.80
N ALA A 92 -22.05 6.72 -14.35
CA ALA A 92 -20.64 6.97 -14.06
C ALA A 92 -20.21 8.40 -14.47
N ARG A 93 -19.37 9.05 -13.66
CA ARG A 93 -18.90 10.42 -13.87
C ARG A 93 -17.38 10.49 -13.83
N ILE A 94 -16.78 10.89 -14.95
CA ILE A 94 -15.34 11.02 -15.12
C ILE A 94 -15.01 12.49 -15.35
N PHE A 95 -14.21 13.09 -14.46
CA PHE A 95 -13.92 14.52 -14.51
C PHE A 95 -12.55 14.90 -13.92
N GLY A 96 -12.27 16.20 -13.79
CA GLY A 96 -10.95 16.66 -13.37
C GLY A 96 -9.92 16.42 -14.48
N HIS A 97 -8.79 15.78 -14.16
CA HIS A 97 -7.74 15.36 -15.08
C HIS A 97 -7.67 13.83 -15.21
N ALA A 98 -8.74 13.12 -14.83
CA ALA A 98 -8.78 11.66 -14.84
C ALA A 98 -8.59 11.06 -16.24
N LYS A 99 -8.01 9.86 -16.29
CA LYS A 99 -7.80 9.11 -17.54
C LYS A 99 -8.37 7.70 -17.42
N VAL A 100 -9.21 7.31 -18.36
CA VAL A 100 -9.73 5.93 -18.48
C VAL A 100 -9.38 5.38 -19.85
N TYR A 101 -8.65 4.26 -19.90
CA TYR A 101 -8.14 3.73 -21.17
C TYR A 101 -7.87 2.22 -21.15
N GLY A 102 -7.31 1.66 -22.23
CA GLY A 102 -7.21 0.21 -22.39
C GLY A 102 -8.60 -0.41 -22.58
N CYS A 103 -8.89 -1.53 -21.95
CA CYS A 103 -10.20 -2.20 -21.95
C CYS A 103 -10.93 -1.99 -20.60
N ALA A 104 -10.69 -0.85 -19.94
CA ALA A 104 -11.28 -0.54 -18.64
C ALA A 104 -12.81 -0.33 -18.73
N ASP A 105 -13.54 -0.80 -17.73
CA ASP A 105 -14.99 -0.63 -17.57
C ASP A 105 -15.26 0.23 -16.33
N VAL A 106 -15.92 1.37 -16.52
CA VAL A 106 -16.37 2.23 -15.42
C VAL A 106 -17.87 2.43 -15.49
N SER A 107 -18.60 1.91 -14.51
CA SER A 107 -20.05 1.72 -14.63
C SER A 107 -20.87 2.03 -13.37
N VAL A 108 -22.19 1.93 -13.51
CA VAL A 108 -23.20 2.09 -12.45
C VAL A 108 -23.20 3.51 -11.84
N ASP A 109 -22.60 3.74 -10.69
CA ASP A 109 -22.56 5.04 -10.01
C ASP A 109 -21.11 5.42 -9.64
N ALA A 110 -20.14 5.05 -10.48
CA ALA A 110 -18.73 5.31 -10.23
C ALA A 110 -18.33 6.78 -10.47
N TYR A 111 -17.47 7.33 -9.61
CA TYR A 111 -16.89 8.67 -9.75
C TYR A 111 -15.38 8.55 -9.89
N VAL A 112 -14.83 9.11 -10.96
CA VAL A 112 -13.38 9.09 -11.24
C VAL A 112 -12.90 10.51 -11.51
N TYR A 113 -12.04 11.04 -10.66
CA TYR A 113 -11.66 12.45 -10.73
C TYR A 113 -10.24 12.74 -10.22
N ASP A 114 -9.91 14.03 -10.09
CA ASP A 114 -8.55 14.53 -9.84
C ASP A 114 -7.56 14.04 -10.93
N GLN A 115 -6.48 13.34 -10.58
CA GLN A 115 -5.48 12.79 -11.50
C GLN A 115 -5.59 11.25 -11.62
N ALA A 116 -6.71 10.66 -11.19
CA ALA A 116 -6.90 9.21 -11.16
C ALA A 116 -6.79 8.56 -12.55
N GLN A 117 -6.27 7.33 -12.58
CA GLN A 117 -6.11 6.57 -13.81
C GLN A 117 -6.69 5.17 -13.68
N ILE A 118 -7.51 4.76 -14.64
CA ILE A 118 -8.08 3.41 -14.73
C ILE A 118 -7.74 2.84 -16.11
N TYR A 119 -7.05 1.70 -16.15
CA TYR A 119 -6.59 1.12 -17.41
C TYR A 119 -6.42 -0.40 -17.38
N GLY A 120 -5.89 -1.00 -18.45
CA GLY A 120 -5.85 -2.46 -18.59
C GLY A 120 -7.27 -3.03 -18.76
N ASN A 121 -7.61 -4.11 -18.08
CA ASN A 121 -8.95 -4.71 -18.03
C ASN A 121 -9.69 -4.39 -16.72
N ALA A 122 -9.30 -3.30 -16.04
CA ALA A 122 -9.83 -2.95 -14.73
C ALA A 122 -11.33 -2.65 -14.79
N LYS A 123 -12.06 -3.04 -13.74
CA LYS A 123 -13.50 -2.82 -13.62
C LYS A 123 -13.81 -2.02 -12.37
N VAL A 124 -14.46 -0.87 -12.53
CA VAL A 124 -14.84 0.01 -11.43
C VAL A 124 -16.34 0.32 -11.51
N SER A 125 -17.12 -0.13 -10.53
CA SER A 125 -18.58 0.05 -10.55
C SER A 125 -19.12 0.50 -9.20
N ASP A 126 -19.91 1.58 -9.15
CA ASP A 126 -20.45 2.09 -7.87
C ASP A 126 -19.33 2.34 -6.84
N SER A 127 -18.33 3.18 -7.17
CA SER A 127 -17.14 3.42 -6.34
C SER A 127 -16.49 4.77 -6.67
N ASN A 128 -15.70 5.30 -5.73
CA ASN A 128 -14.97 6.57 -5.92
C ASN A 128 -13.47 6.33 -6.10
N VAL A 129 -12.90 6.91 -7.16
CA VAL A 129 -11.46 6.84 -7.47
C VAL A 129 -10.93 8.25 -7.71
N TYR A 130 -10.01 8.72 -6.88
CA TYR A 130 -9.56 10.12 -6.90
C TYR A 130 -8.13 10.32 -6.39
N GLY A 131 -7.66 11.57 -6.27
CA GLY A 131 -6.23 11.85 -6.08
C GLY A 131 -5.39 11.42 -7.29
N GLU A 132 -4.28 10.72 -7.05
CA GLU A 132 -3.39 10.15 -8.06
C GLU A 132 -3.52 8.61 -8.15
N ALA A 133 -4.66 8.08 -7.69
CA ALA A 133 -4.88 6.64 -7.60
C ALA A 133 -4.84 5.96 -8.98
N GLN A 134 -4.28 4.75 -9.03
CA GLN A 134 -4.18 3.97 -10.26
C GLN A 134 -4.82 2.59 -10.08
N ILE A 135 -5.74 2.22 -10.97
CA ILE A 135 -6.39 0.91 -11.01
C ILE A 135 -6.14 0.28 -12.37
N TYR A 136 -5.52 -0.90 -12.42
CA TYR A 136 -5.12 -1.50 -13.69
C TYR A 136 -5.06 -3.02 -13.69
N GLU A 137 -4.62 -3.62 -14.80
CA GLU A 137 -4.66 -5.07 -15.05
C GLU A 137 -6.10 -5.61 -14.94
N ASN A 138 -6.38 -6.64 -14.15
CA ASN A 138 -7.72 -7.22 -13.99
C ASN A 138 -8.37 -6.83 -12.66
N ALA A 139 -7.94 -5.73 -12.05
CA ALA A 139 -8.44 -5.28 -10.75
C ALA A 139 -9.95 -5.00 -10.80
N LEU A 140 -10.65 -5.36 -9.73
CA LEU A 140 -12.09 -5.14 -9.55
C LEU A 140 -12.34 -4.24 -8.35
N VAL A 141 -12.96 -3.09 -8.57
CA VAL A 141 -13.36 -2.14 -7.51
C VAL A 141 -14.87 -1.92 -7.55
N LYS A 142 -15.60 -2.23 -6.46
CA LYS A 142 -17.08 -2.11 -6.50
C LYS A 142 -17.80 -1.89 -5.16
N GLY A 143 -19.03 -1.39 -5.21
CA GLY A 143 -19.98 -1.48 -4.08
C GLY A 143 -19.75 -0.47 -2.95
N GLY A 144 -19.35 0.75 -3.29
CA GLY A 144 -19.08 1.85 -2.37
C GLY A 144 -17.60 1.97 -1.96
N ALA A 145 -16.68 1.33 -2.69
CA ALA A 145 -15.26 1.36 -2.36
C ALA A 145 -14.66 2.74 -2.68
N GLU A 146 -13.64 3.13 -1.91
CA GLU A 146 -12.92 4.40 -2.12
C GLU A 146 -11.42 4.14 -2.30
N ILE A 147 -10.89 4.51 -3.48
CA ILE A 147 -9.47 4.39 -3.82
C ILE A 147 -8.91 5.80 -4.07
N TYR A 148 -7.96 6.24 -3.27
CA TYR A 148 -7.47 7.62 -3.37
C TYR A 148 -6.02 7.81 -2.94
N GLY A 149 -5.52 9.05 -2.94
CA GLY A 149 -4.11 9.35 -2.73
C GLY A 149 -3.25 8.85 -3.88
N ASN A 150 -2.02 8.41 -3.61
CA ASN A 150 -1.08 7.80 -4.56
C ASN A 150 -1.16 6.26 -4.57
N SER A 151 -2.34 5.70 -4.26
CA SER A 151 -2.51 4.26 -4.12
C SER A 151 -2.59 3.54 -5.46
N ARG A 152 -2.29 2.23 -5.45
CA ARG A 152 -2.35 1.38 -6.65
C ARG A 152 -3.11 0.08 -6.37
N VAL A 153 -4.05 -0.25 -7.24
CA VAL A 153 -4.78 -1.53 -7.21
C VAL A 153 -4.61 -2.24 -8.55
N TYR A 154 -4.02 -3.43 -8.56
CA TYR A 154 -3.67 -4.15 -9.80
C TYR A 154 -3.64 -5.67 -9.63
N GLY A 155 -3.17 -6.43 -10.62
CA GLY A 155 -3.33 -7.88 -10.64
C GLY A 155 -4.79 -8.29 -10.86
N ASN A 156 -5.22 -9.30 -10.10
CA ASN A 156 -6.61 -9.71 -9.97
C ASN A 156 -7.21 -9.22 -8.63
N ALA A 157 -6.63 -8.18 -8.02
CA ALA A 157 -7.06 -7.70 -6.71
C ALA A 157 -8.51 -7.23 -6.73
N ARG A 158 -9.20 -7.43 -5.61
CA ARG A 158 -10.60 -7.06 -5.44
C ARG A 158 -10.74 -6.12 -4.25
N VAL A 159 -11.27 -4.93 -4.50
CA VAL A 159 -11.61 -3.97 -3.43
C VAL A 159 -13.10 -3.71 -3.49
N TYR A 160 -13.86 -4.03 -2.45
CA TYR A 160 -15.31 -3.91 -2.54
C TYR A 160 -16.02 -3.58 -1.23
N ASN A 161 -17.32 -3.30 -1.31
CA ASN A 161 -18.10 -2.71 -0.22
C ASN A 161 -17.50 -1.34 0.17
N LYS A 162 -17.58 -0.92 1.42
CA LYS A 162 -17.08 0.39 1.90
C LYS A 162 -15.56 0.41 2.20
N ALA A 163 -14.78 -0.46 1.53
CA ALA A 163 -13.36 -0.58 1.77
C ALA A 163 -12.60 0.66 1.26
N ARG A 164 -11.52 1.02 1.94
CA ARG A 164 -10.71 2.20 1.59
C ARG A 164 -9.25 1.84 1.37
N VAL A 165 -8.72 2.23 0.22
CA VAL A 165 -7.29 2.10 -0.11
C VAL A 165 -6.72 3.49 -0.42
N TYR A 166 -5.74 3.94 0.36
CA TYR A 166 -5.21 5.29 0.21
C TYR A 166 -3.73 5.44 0.62
N GLY A 167 -3.22 6.68 0.62
CA GLY A 167 -1.78 6.92 0.85
C GLY A 167 -0.96 6.48 -0.36
N GLN A 168 0.12 5.73 -0.14
CA GLN A 168 0.96 5.06 -1.13
C GLN A 168 0.70 3.54 -1.20
N ALA A 169 -0.43 3.08 -0.62
CA ALA A 169 -0.72 1.68 -0.48
C ALA A 169 -0.85 0.96 -1.82
N LYS A 170 -0.44 -0.31 -1.85
CA LYS A 170 -0.52 -1.17 -3.03
C LYS A 170 -1.29 -2.45 -2.69
N VAL A 171 -2.37 -2.70 -3.43
CA VAL A 171 -3.16 -3.93 -3.35
C VAL A 171 -3.06 -4.68 -4.68
N PHE A 172 -2.50 -5.88 -4.68
CA PHE A 172 -2.21 -6.60 -5.92
C PHE A 172 -2.27 -8.12 -5.79
N GLY A 173 -1.94 -8.85 -6.86
CA GLY A 173 -2.09 -10.31 -6.89
C GLY A 173 -3.58 -10.71 -6.88
N ASN A 174 -3.96 -11.65 -6.04
CA ASN A 174 -5.34 -12.09 -5.83
C ASN A 174 -5.92 -11.58 -4.49
N ALA A 175 -5.34 -10.52 -3.91
CA ALA A 175 -5.76 -9.99 -2.62
C ALA A 175 -7.19 -9.44 -2.65
N GLU A 176 -7.90 -9.57 -1.52
CA GLU A 176 -9.26 -9.09 -1.33
C GLU A 176 -9.33 -8.11 -0.15
N VAL A 177 -9.78 -6.88 -0.39
CA VAL A 177 -9.97 -5.84 0.63
C VAL A 177 -11.44 -5.41 0.64
N PHE A 178 -12.17 -5.68 1.71
CA PHE A 178 -13.62 -5.50 1.71
C PHE A 178 -14.25 -5.11 3.04
N ASN A 179 -15.56 -4.91 3.03
CA ASN A 179 -16.38 -4.36 4.12
C ASN A 179 -15.96 -2.93 4.47
N GLN A 180 -15.61 -2.63 5.72
CA GLN A 180 -15.20 -1.30 6.19
C GLN A 180 -13.68 -1.21 6.46
N SER A 181 -12.91 -2.13 5.87
CA SER A 181 -11.46 -2.22 6.07
C SER A 181 -10.70 -1.07 5.42
N LYS A 182 -9.48 -0.84 5.90
CA LYS A 182 -8.61 0.26 5.46
C LYS A 182 -7.20 -0.24 5.18
N VAL A 183 -6.67 0.11 4.01
CA VAL A 183 -5.26 -0.13 3.65
C VAL A 183 -4.64 1.22 3.28
N TYR A 184 -3.61 1.65 3.99
CA TYR A 184 -3.06 3.00 3.82
C TYR A 184 -1.57 3.13 4.14
N ASP A 185 -1.06 4.36 4.14
CA ASP A 185 0.37 4.69 4.19
C ASP A 185 1.13 3.97 3.07
N ASN A 186 2.20 3.24 3.34
CA ASN A 186 2.97 2.48 2.34
C ASN A 186 2.66 0.96 2.40
N ALA A 187 1.50 0.58 2.92
CA ALA A 187 1.14 -0.83 3.08
C ALA A 187 1.10 -1.59 1.74
N LEU A 188 1.60 -2.82 1.75
CA LEU A 188 1.52 -3.78 0.66
C LEU A 188 0.55 -4.89 1.06
N VAL A 189 -0.45 -5.16 0.22
CA VAL A 189 -1.38 -6.28 0.39
C VAL A 189 -1.40 -7.07 -0.90
N HIS A 190 -0.95 -8.32 -0.87
CA HIS A 190 -0.80 -9.14 -2.07
C HIS A 190 -0.97 -10.63 -1.82
N GLY A 191 -0.61 -11.47 -2.80
CA GLY A 191 -0.89 -12.89 -2.75
C GLY A 191 -2.38 -13.19 -2.78
N HIS A 192 -2.87 -14.01 -1.86
CA HIS A 192 -4.27 -14.36 -1.62
C HIS A 192 -4.82 -13.75 -0.33
N ALA A 193 -4.18 -12.68 0.19
CA ALA A 193 -4.51 -12.12 1.48
C ALA A 193 -5.91 -11.49 1.50
N LYS A 194 -6.56 -11.53 2.67
CA LYS A 194 -7.91 -11.01 2.90
C LYS A 194 -7.90 -9.98 4.02
N ILE A 195 -8.35 -8.78 3.72
CA ILE A 195 -8.57 -7.71 4.69
C ILE A 195 -10.06 -7.40 4.72
N ARG A 196 -10.72 -7.60 5.86
CA ARG A 196 -12.17 -7.52 5.95
C ARG A 196 -12.68 -6.95 7.27
N GLU A 197 -14.00 -6.81 7.35
CA GLU A 197 -14.70 -6.12 8.44
C GLU A 197 -14.15 -4.71 8.68
N HIS A 198 -13.52 -4.41 9.82
CA HIS A 198 -12.95 -3.11 10.16
C HIS A 198 -11.41 -3.13 10.28
N ALA A 199 -10.76 -4.17 9.75
CA ALA A 199 -9.30 -4.33 9.83
C ALA A 199 -8.55 -3.16 9.16
N LYS A 200 -7.38 -2.81 9.72
CA LYS A 200 -6.53 -1.70 9.27
C LYS A 200 -5.11 -2.17 9.01
N ILE A 201 -4.63 -1.97 7.79
CA ILE A 201 -3.26 -2.28 7.37
C ILE A 201 -2.56 -0.98 6.99
N TYR A 202 -1.47 -0.63 7.69
CA TYR A 202 -0.86 0.70 7.55
C TYR A 202 0.63 0.74 7.92
N GLY A 203 1.24 1.93 7.88
CA GLY A 203 2.68 2.11 7.91
C GLY A 203 3.35 1.46 6.69
N ASN A 204 4.40 0.68 6.92
CA ASN A 204 5.05 -0.15 5.89
C ASN A 204 4.71 -1.64 6.09
N ALA A 205 3.45 -1.95 6.44
CA ALA A 205 3.01 -3.33 6.56
C ALA A 205 3.12 -4.06 5.22
N ASP A 206 3.53 -5.33 5.26
CA ASP A 206 3.55 -6.23 4.10
C ASP A 206 2.72 -7.47 4.46
N VAL A 207 1.57 -7.59 3.82
CA VAL A 207 0.57 -8.63 4.04
C VAL A 207 0.43 -9.46 2.77
N CYS A 208 0.62 -10.76 2.88
CA CYS A 208 0.77 -11.63 1.71
C CYS A 208 0.19 -13.03 1.90
N ASP A 209 0.37 -13.89 0.90
CA ASP A 209 -0.05 -15.29 0.91
C ASP A 209 -1.51 -15.47 1.31
N TYR A 210 -1.83 -16.28 2.32
CA TYR A 210 -3.20 -16.60 2.71
C TYR A 210 -3.61 -15.94 4.04
N GLU A 211 -2.96 -14.84 4.41
CA GLU A 211 -3.30 -14.12 5.63
C GLU A 211 -4.73 -13.56 5.58
N ASP A 212 -5.49 -13.75 6.67
CA ASP A 212 -6.87 -13.24 6.81
C ASP A 212 -6.93 -12.34 8.05
N PHE A 213 -7.17 -11.04 7.83
CA PHE A 213 -7.30 -9.99 8.84
C PHE A 213 -8.73 -9.47 8.86
N ARG A 214 -9.35 -9.45 10.03
CA ARG A 214 -10.78 -9.20 10.19
C ARG A 214 -11.09 -8.46 11.47
N ASP A 215 -12.37 -8.24 11.72
CA ASP A 215 -12.89 -7.51 12.87
C ASP A 215 -12.18 -6.16 13.04
N ASN A 216 -11.39 -5.97 14.10
CA ASN A 216 -10.62 -4.74 14.33
C ASN A 216 -9.10 -4.98 14.30
N ASP A 217 -8.64 -6.00 13.57
CA ASP A 217 -7.21 -6.29 13.43
C ASP A 217 -6.45 -5.06 12.91
N GLU A 218 -5.32 -4.76 13.55
CA GLU A 218 -4.43 -3.71 13.11
C GLU A 218 -3.05 -4.30 12.77
N VAL A 219 -2.52 -3.95 11.61
CA VAL A 219 -1.18 -4.37 11.17
C VAL A 219 -0.36 -3.13 10.84
N TYR A 220 0.78 -2.99 11.51
CA TYR A 220 1.70 -1.87 11.35
C TYR A 220 3.14 -2.37 11.17
N MET A 221 3.79 -1.97 10.07
CA MET A 221 5.25 -2.19 9.84
C MET A 221 5.71 -3.65 9.99
N CYS A 222 4.89 -4.65 9.60
CA CYS A 222 5.15 -6.09 9.75
C CYS A 222 4.97 -6.66 11.18
N LYS A 223 4.46 -5.86 12.14
CA LYS A 223 3.96 -6.36 13.43
C LYS A 223 2.43 -6.34 13.44
N ARG A 224 1.81 -7.47 13.78
CA ARG A 224 0.42 -7.50 14.23
C ARG A 224 0.29 -6.66 15.49
N VAL A 225 -0.50 -5.60 15.44
CA VAL A 225 -0.99 -4.89 16.62
C VAL A 225 -2.32 -5.56 16.97
N SER A 226 -2.25 -6.68 17.66
CA SER A 226 -3.46 -7.40 18.08
C SER A 226 -4.26 -6.55 19.07
N GLN A 227 -5.46 -6.13 18.69
CA GLN A 227 -6.53 -5.88 19.66
C GLN A 227 -7.23 -7.20 19.93
N SER A 228 -7.30 -7.58 21.20
CA SER A 228 -7.78 -8.88 21.65
C SER A 228 -9.21 -9.17 21.20
N THR A 229 -9.44 -10.32 20.57
CA THR A 229 -10.54 -11.22 20.95
C THR A 229 -10.31 -12.66 20.45
N ASN A 230 -10.39 -13.57 21.40
CA ASN A 230 -10.76 -14.99 21.35
C ASN A 230 -9.78 -16.02 20.72
N GLU A 231 -9.24 -16.78 21.67
CA GLU A 231 -8.55 -18.07 21.62
C GLU A 231 -8.95 -18.96 20.44
N THR A 232 -7.94 -19.36 19.67
CA THR A 232 -7.98 -20.57 18.84
C THR A 232 -7.05 -21.60 19.46
N ASN A 233 -7.52 -22.85 19.53
CA ASN A 233 -6.79 -24.04 19.97
C ASN A 233 -5.44 -24.21 19.24
N GLU A 234 -4.38 -23.59 19.76
CA GLU A 234 -3.00 -23.85 19.36
C GLU A 234 -2.42 -25.03 20.14
N ALA A 235 -1.49 -25.75 19.51
CA ALA A 235 -0.78 -26.84 20.17
C ALA A 235 0.00 -26.30 21.37
N HIS A 236 -0.32 -26.80 22.56
CA HIS A 236 0.25 -26.31 23.82
C HIS A 236 1.64 -26.92 24.03
N LYS A 237 2.70 -26.20 23.64
CA LYS A 237 4.08 -26.55 24.01
C LYS A 237 4.38 -25.96 25.39
N ASN A 238 4.61 -26.83 26.39
CA ASN A 238 4.96 -26.34 27.72
C ASN A 238 6.40 -25.81 27.72
N ASP A 239 6.52 -24.49 27.62
CA ASP A 239 7.78 -23.76 27.71
C ASP A 239 7.92 -23.02 29.06
N SER A 240 7.11 -23.38 30.06
CA SER A 240 7.24 -22.88 31.42
C SER A 240 8.65 -23.12 31.96
N GLY A 241 9.29 -22.07 32.47
CA GLY A 241 10.66 -22.09 32.98
C GLY A 241 11.77 -21.98 31.92
N LYS A 242 11.45 -21.88 30.62
CA LYS A 242 12.45 -21.67 29.56
C LYS A 242 12.64 -20.18 29.27
N ALA A 243 13.86 -19.81 28.86
CA ALA A 243 14.16 -18.46 28.42
C ALA A 243 13.44 -18.15 27.09
N ARG A 244 12.73 -17.02 27.05
CA ARG A 244 12.00 -16.54 25.88
C ARG A 244 12.92 -15.80 24.90
N LEU A 245 13.73 -16.56 24.16
CA LEU A 245 14.74 -16.01 23.25
C LEU A 245 14.12 -15.16 22.13
N GLU A 246 12.86 -15.42 21.76
CA GLU A 246 12.12 -14.66 20.76
C GLU A 246 11.84 -13.21 21.16
N LEU A 247 11.99 -12.85 22.45
CA LEU A 247 11.86 -11.48 22.94
C LEU A 247 13.10 -10.62 22.70
N ILE A 248 14.24 -11.23 22.34
CA ILE A 248 15.45 -10.47 22.05
C ILE A 248 15.24 -9.73 20.71
N PRO A 249 15.39 -8.39 20.64
CA PRO A 249 15.22 -7.65 19.40
C PRO A 249 16.12 -8.22 18.28
N PRO A 250 15.57 -8.66 17.14
CA PRO A 250 16.36 -9.28 16.08
C PRO A 250 17.50 -8.39 15.55
N LEU A 251 17.24 -7.08 15.46
CA LEU A 251 18.26 -6.11 15.06
C LEU A 251 19.45 -6.08 16.02
N ALA A 252 19.22 -6.21 17.33
CA ALA A 252 20.30 -6.24 18.31
C ALA A 252 21.20 -7.47 18.10
N LEU A 253 20.61 -8.64 17.82
CA LEU A 253 21.36 -9.87 17.52
C LEU A 253 22.21 -9.72 16.25
N ILE A 254 21.66 -9.13 15.20
CA ILE A 254 22.37 -8.89 13.94
C ILE A 254 23.55 -7.93 14.15
N GLU A 255 23.35 -6.81 14.85
CA GLU A 255 24.41 -5.83 15.10
C GLU A 255 25.52 -6.38 16.00
N ILE A 256 25.17 -7.17 17.02
CA ILE A 256 26.14 -7.92 17.83
C ILE A 256 26.93 -8.89 16.94
N GLY A 257 26.25 -9.63 16.06
CA GLY A 257 26.89 -10.55 15.11
C GLY A 257 27.93 -9.86 14.22
N LYS A 258 27.63 -8.67 13.69
CA LYS A 258 28.58 -7.88 12.89
C LYS A 258 29.84 -7.49 13.67
N VAL A 259 29.68 -7.06 14.92
CA VAL A 259 30.81 -6.72 15.80
C VAL A 259 31.64 -7.95 16.12
N LEU A 260 31.01 -9.10 16.39
CA LEU A 260 31.71 -10.37 16.60
C LEU A 260 32.48 -10.81 15.35
N GLU A 261 31.91 -10.66 14.15
CA GLU A 261 32.60 -10.95 12.89
C GLU A 261 33.81 -10.04 12.68
N PHE A 262 33.66 -8.73 12.95
CA PHE A 262 34.77 -7.77 12.92
C PHE A 262 35.89 -8.19 13.89
N GLY A 263 35.53 -8.50 15.13
CA GLY A 263 36.48 -8.98 16.15
C GLY A 263 37.17 -10.29 15.75
N ALA A 264 36.43 -11.24 15.16
CA ALA A 264 36.97 -12.50 14.69
C ALA A 264 37.99 -12.33 13.56
N LYS A 265 37.74 -11.40 12.63
CA LYS A 265 38.70 -11.04 11.56
C LYS A 265 39.98 -10.42 12.12
N LYS A 266 39.86 -9.61 13.18
CA LYS A 266 40.98 -8.85 13.76
C LYS A 266 41.82 -9.66 14.75
N TYR A 267 41.19 -10.47 15.59
CA TYR A 267 41.84 -11.15 16.72
C TYR A 267 41.69 -12.68 16.70
N GLY A 268 41.00 -13.23 15.71
CA GLY A 268 40.60 -14.64 15.67
C GLY A 268 39.25 -14.88 16.36
N ALA A 269 38.47 -15.81 15.81
CA ALA A 269 37.21 -16.22 16.40
C ALA A 269 37.41 -16.76 17.82
N ASP A 270 36.48 -16.44 18.73
CA ASP A 270 36.49 -16.88 20.14
C ASP A 270 37.76 -16.54 20.95
N ASN A 271 38.67 -15.70 20.45
CA ASN A 271 39.93 -15.38 21.14
C ASN A 271 39.72 -14.81 22.56
N TRP A 272 38.61 -14.09 22.78
CA TRP A 272 38.24 -13.54 24.07
C TRP A 272 38.03 -14.62 25.15
N ARG A 273 37.73 -15.88 24.77
CA ARG A 273 37.58 -17.02 25.69
C ARG A 273 38.90 -17.49 26.31
N ASN A 274 40.05 -17.04 25.80
CA ASN A 274 41.34 -17.27 26.45
C ASN A 274 41.48 -16.52 27.78
N GLY A 275 40.54 -15.61 28.08
CA GLY A 275 40.44 -14.91 29.35
C GLY A 275 41.32 -13.66 29.42
N MET A 276 40.84 -12.69 30.20
CA MET A 276 41.57 -11.48 30.57
C MET A 276 41.04 -10.94 31.91
N HIS A 277 41.67 -9.89 32.42
CA HIS A 277 41.14 -9.10 33.54
C HIS A 277 39.73 -8.56 33.20
N TRP A 278 38.73 -8.81 34.05
CA TRP A 278 37.34 -8.40 33.79
C TRP A 278 37.19 -6.89 33.61
N SER A 279 38.01 -6.10 34.31
CA SER A 279 38.13 -4.65 34.12
C SER A 279 38.39 -4.22 32.67
N ARG A 280 39.01 -5.08 31.83
CA ARG A 280 39.27 -4.79 30.42
C ARG A 280 38.00 -4.72 29.58
N PHE A 281 37.09 -5.70 29.76
CA PHE A 281 35.80 -5.69 29.11
C PHE A 281 34.92 -4.56 29.65
N HIS A 282 34.93 -4.34 30.97
CA HIS A 282 34.18 -3.24 31.59
C HIS A 282 34.62 -1.87 31.06
N GLY A 283 35.94 -1.62 31.03
CA GLY A 283 36.48 -0.36 30.52
C GLY A 283 36.22 -0.16 29.03
N ALA A 284 36.24 -1.23 28.22
CA ALA A 284 35.88 -1.17 26.81
C ALA A 284 34.39 -0.82 26.62
N ALA A 285 33.50 -1.50 27.34
CA ALA A 285 32.06 -1.21 27.33
C ALA A 285 31.79 0.26 27.67
N LEU A 286 32.41 0.76 28.75
CA LEU A 286 32.23 2.13 29.21
C LEU A 286 32.68 3.16 28.16
N ARG A 287 33.81 2.94 27.46
CA ARG A 287 34.26 3.86 26.40
C ARG A 287 33.26 3.93 25.24
N HIS A 288 32.71 2.80 24.80
CA HIS A 288 31.70 2.83 23.74
C HIS A 288 30.39 3.47 24.22
N LEU A 289 29.96 3.23 25.46
CA LEU A 289 28.78 3.89 26.04
C LEU A 289 28.96 5.41 26.14
N LEU A 290 30.14 5.88 26.57
CA LEU A 290 30.44 7.30 26.67
C LEU A 290 30.54 7.98 25.29
N ALA A 291 31.15 7.32 24.30
CA ALA A 291 31.18 7.82 22.92
C ALA A 291 29.75 7.97 22.34
N TRP A 292 28.91 6.95 22.56
CA TRP A 292 27.50 7.02 22.17
C TRP A 292 26.74 8.14 22.88
N PHE A 293 26.94 8.27 24.20
CA PHE A 293 26.32 9.35 24.98
C PHE A 293 26.81 10.74 24.53
N GLY A 294 28.03 10.83 24.00
CA GLY A 294 28.62 12.02 23.38
C GLY A 294 28.08 12.33 21.97
N GLY A 295 27.21 11.50 21.40
CA GLY A 295 26.59 11.71 20.09
C GLY A 295 27.21 10.90 18.93
N GLU A 296 28.20 10.05 19.20
CA GLU A 296 28.80 9.19 18.18
C GLU A 296 27.98 7.91 18.00
N ASN A 297 27.37 7.74 16.83
CA ASN A 297 26.57 6.54 16.56
C ASN A 297 27.42 5.31 16.23
N LYS A 298 28.61 5.52 15.64
CA LYS A 298 29.46 4.47 15.09
C LYS A 298 30.91 4.64 15.52
N ASP A 299 31.53 3.51 15.83
CA ASP A 299 32.95 3.40 16.14
C ASP A 299 33.79 3.69 14.89
N SER A 300 34.79 4.56 15.05
CA SER A 300 35.63 5.05 13.95
C SER A 300 36.53 4.00 13.31
N GLU A 301 36.86 2.91 14.01
CA GLU A 301 37.71 1.85 13.47
C GLU A 301 36.90 0.86 12.63
N SER A 302 35.72 0.48 13.13
CA SER A 302 34.90 -0.58 12.54
C SER A 302 33.76 -0.08 11.65
N ASP A 303 33.37 1.19 11.75
CA ASP A 303 32.14 1.77 11.19
C ASP A 303 30.85 1.04 11.66
N LEU A 304 30.90 0.41 12.84
CA LEU A 304 29.79 -0.33 13.47
C LEU A 304 29.30 0.36 14.76
N SER A 305 28.10 0.00 15.21
CA SER A 305 27.45 0.66 16.36
C SER A 305 28.28 0.61 17.65
N HIS A 306 28.42 1.75 18.33
CA HIS A 306 28.99 1.81 19.69
C HIS A 306 28.17 0.96 20.68
N LEU A 307 26.84 0.99 20.60
CA LEU A 307 25.98 0.19 21.47
C LEU A 307 26.17 -1.31 21.27
N ALA A 308 26.41 -1.75 20.03
CA ALA A 308 26.69 -3.15 19.74
C ALA A 308 28.06 -3.60 20.30
N HIS A 309 29.08 -2.75 20.24
CA HIS A 309 30.38 -3.02 20.88
C HIS A 309 30.27 -3.10 22.41
N ALA A 310 29.52 -2.17 23.02
CA ALA A 310 29.25 -2.21 24.45
C ALA A 310 28.51 -3.50 24.85
N ALA A 311 27.48 -3.88 24.07
CA ALA A 311 26.74 -5.12 24.28
C ALA A 311 27.63 -6.37 24.17
N CYS A 312 28.52 -6.44 23.18
CA CYS A 312 29.49 -7.54 23.06
C CYS A 312 30.39 -7.65 24.31
N CYS A 313 30.89 -6.53 24.81
CA CYS A 313 31.71 -6.52 26.03
C CYS A 313 30.94 -7.02 27.25
N LEU A 314 29.66 -6.64 27.38
CA LEU A 314 28.80 -7.12 28.46
C LEU A 314 28.46 -8.61 28.31
N LEU A 315 28.20 -9.09 27.10
CA LEU A 315 27.99 -10.53 26.84
C LEU A 315 29.22 -11.35 27.21
N PHE A 316 30.42 -10.88 26.86
CA PHE A 316 31.67 -11.53 27.26
C PHE A 316 31.83 -11.54 28.78
N LEU A 317 31.51 -10.43 29.47
CA LEU A 317 31.54 -10.37 30.93
C LEU A 317 30.55 -11.34 31.57
N MET A 318 29.31 -11.40 31.08
CA MET A 318 28.30 -12.33 31.57
C MET A 318 28.76 -13.78 31.42
N GLU A 319 29.37 -14.14 30.27
CA GLU A 319 29.90 -15.49 30.07
C GLU A 319 31.15 -15.75 30.91
N CYS A 320 32.05 -14.77 31.04
CA CYS A 320 33.24 -14.86 31.90
C CYS A 320 32.87 -15.03 33.37
N GLU A 321 31.86 -14.31 33.85
CA GLU A 321 31.34 -14.46 35.22
C GLU A 321 30.68 -15.82 35.41
N ALA A 322 29.81 -16.24 34.49
CA ALA A 322 29.11 -17.52 34.58
C ALA A 322 30.07 -18.72 34.52
N LYS A 323 31.13 -18.65 33.72
CA LYS A 323 32.08 -19.75 33.48
C LYS A 323 33.42 -19.60 34.17
N GLN A 324 33.62 -18.52 34.94
CA GLN A 324 34.88 -18.19 35.62
C GLN A 324 36.07 -18.13 34.66
N ILE A 325 35.88 -17.51 33.48
CA ILE A 325 36.92 -17.30 32.47
C ILE A 325 37.68 -15.99 32.77
N GLY A 326 39.01 -16.03 32.71
CA GLY A 326 39.86 -14.87 32.99
C GLY A 326 40.04 -14.60 34.49
N ARG A 327 40.19 -13.32 34.87
CA ARG A 327 40.45 -12.91 36.25
C ARG A 327 39.45 -11.83 36.70
N ASP A 328 38.69 -12.14 37.75
CA ASP A 328 37.89 -11.14 38.48
C ASP A 328 38.83 -10.21 39.26
N ASP A 329 38.94 -8.97 38.78
CA ASP A 329 39.71 -7.89 39.39
C ASP A 329 38.81 -6.72 39.82
N ARG A 330 37.52 -6.99 40.06
CA ARG A 330 36.61 -6.01 40.66
C ARG A 330 37.12 -5.62 42.07
N PRO A 331 36.96 -4.35 42.48
CA PRO A 331 37.27 -3.94 43.84
C PRO A 331 36.48 -4.80 44.82
N LYS A 332 37.17 -5.44 45.77
CA LYS A 332 36.51 -6.16 46.85
C LYS A 332 36.05 -5.13 47.87
N SER A 333 34.83 -5.28 48.37
CA SER A 333 34.41 -4.56 49.59
C SER A 333 35.36 -4.99 50.71
N ASN A 334 36.09 -4.02 51.29
CA ASN A 334 36.89 -4.25 52.50
C ASN A 334 35.99 -4.59 53.69
#